data_AF-A0A397UAY5-F1
#
_entry.id   AF-A0A397UAY5-F1
#
_cell.length_a   1.000
_cell.length_b   1.000
_cell.length_c   1.000
_cell.angle_alpha   90.00
_cell.angle_beta   90.00
_cell.angle_gamma   90.00
#
_symmetry.space_group_name_H-M   'P 1'
#
loop_
_entity.id
_entity.type
_entity.pdbx_description
1 polymer ?
#
loop_
_entity_poly.entity_id
_entity_poly.type
_entity_poly.pdbx_seq_one_letter_code
_entity_poly.pdbx_strand_id
1 'polypeptide(L)' 'MIFYTKKWRIVCYLPDNLVYLKNNLYPCIVLRSQDASVKANFGHKKFKYLSKFHLTLNFDAYLNFL' A
#
# COMPACT_ATOMS: atom_id res chain seq x y z
N MET A 1 11.54 1.33 6.29
CA MET A 1 11.40 1.99 4.97
C MET A 1 10.04 1.73 4.36
N ILE A 2 9.19 2.76 4.37
CA ILE A 2 7.91 2.79 3.63
C ILE A 2 8.13 3.73 2.44
N PHE A 3 7.61 3.39 1.26
CA PHE A 3 7.73 4.22 0.08
C PHE A 3 6.47 4.15 -0.77
N TYR A 4 6.24 5.18 -1.57
CA TYR A 4 5.08 5.30 -2.45
C TYR A 4 5.50 5.22 -3.90
N THR A 5 4.70 4.50 -4.69
CA THR A 5 4.91 4.37 -6.13
C THR A 5 3.77 5.01 -6.90
N LYS A 6 4.10 5.59 -8.06
CA LYS A 6 3.13 6.03 -9.06
C LYS A 6 3.50 5.37 -10.38
N LYS A 7 2.64 4.46 -10.86
CA LYS A 7 2.91 3.59 -12.00
C LYS A 7 4.16 2.72 -11.77
N TRP A 8 5.31 3.08 -12.36
CA TRP A 8 6.55 2.28 -12.40
C TRP A 8 7.70 2.93 -11.61
N ARG A 9 7.47 4.07 -10.96
CA ARG A 9 8.51 4.84 -10.27
C ARG A 9 8.15 5.05 -8.80
N ILE A 10 9.17 5.03 -7.96
CA ILE A 10 9.09 5.53 -6.59
C ILE A 10 9.01 7.05 -6.69
N VAL A 11 8.03 7.63 -6.00
CA VAL A 11 7.82 9.09 -5.98
C VAL A 11 8.20 9.68 -4.63
N CYS A 12 8.07 8.91 -3.54
CA CYS A 12 8.38 9.40 -2.19
C CYS A 12 8.87 8.26 -1.30
N TYR A 13 9.80 8.59 -0.41
CA TYR A 13 10.17 7.77 0.74
C TYR A 13 9.59 8.40 2.00
N LEU A 14 8.97 7.57 2.83
CA LEU A 14 8.54 8.00 4.15
C LEU A 14 9.75 7.95 5.08
N PRO A 15 10.05 9.04 5.82
CA PRO A 15 11.26 9.10 6.64
C PRO A 15 11.24 8.05 7.75
N ASP A 16 12.39 7.42 7.98
CA ASP A 16 12.50 6.27 8.87
C ASP A 16 12.27 6.61 10.35
N ASN A 17 12.32 7.88 10.72
CA ASN A 17 12.02 8.36 12.09
C ASN A 17 10.56 8.13 12.53
N LEU A 18 9.67 7.72 11.63
CA LEU A 18 8.33 7.21 11.95
C LEU A 18 8.35 5.73 12.42
N VAL A 19 9.45 5.29 13.07
CA VAL A 19 9.68 3.92 13.57
C VAL A 19 8.54 3.44 14.48
N TYR A 20 7.86 4.34 15.19
CA TYR A 20 6.75 3.99 16.09
C TYR A 20 5.58 3.32 15.36
N LEU A 21 5.48 3.47 14.04
CA LEU A 21 4.47 2.81 13.22
C LEU A 21 4.79 1.35 12.93
N LYS A 22 6.03 0.86 13.17
CA LYS A 22 6.50 -0.42 12.59
C LYS A 22 5.70 -1.67 12.96
N ASN A 23 5.01 -1.69 14.10
CA ASN A 23 4.60 -2.98 14.66
C ASN A 23 3.22 -3.43 14.21
N ASN A 24 2.28 -2.53 13.86
CA ASN A 24 0.91 -2.89 13.46
C ASN A 24 0.29 -1.84 12.51
N LEU A 25 0.82 -1.70 11.29
CA LEU A 25 0.17 -0.86 10.26
C LEU A 25 -0.90 -1.62 9.52
N TYR A 26 -2.07 -0.99 9.42
CA TYR A 26 -3.15 -1.43 8.57
C TYR A 26 -3.27 -0.52 7.33
N PRO A 27 -3.53 -1.06 6.13
CA PRO A 27 -3.83 -0.25 4.96
C PRO A 27 -5.06 0.62 5.22
N CYS A 28 -4.94 1.94 5.00
CA CYS A 28 -6.02 2.89 5.20
C CYS A 28 -6.20 3.76 3.95
N ILE A 29 -7.46 4.02 3.58
CA ILE A 29 -7.85 4.90 2.48
C ILE A 29 -9.00 5.77 2.97
N VAL A 30 -8.86 7.08 2.79
CA VAL A 30 -9.94 8.05 3.07
C VAL A 30 -10.25 8.79 1.78
N LEU A 31 -11.53 8.82 1.41
CA LEU A 31 -12.02 9.55 0.25
C LEU A 31 -12.69 10.84 0.73
N ARG A 32 -12.31 11.97 0.13
CA ARG A 32 -12.89 13.28 0.45
C ARG A 32 -14.06 13.68 -0.44
N SER A 33 -14.11 13.17 -1.67
CA SER A 33 -15.16 13.49 -2.64
C SER A 33 -16.24 12.40 -2.63
N GLN A 34 -17.50 12.80 -2.76
CA GLN A 34 -18.65 11.89 -2.85
C GLN A 34 -18.59 11.00 -4.11
N ASP A 35 -18.03 11.52 -5.21
CA ASP A 35 -17.94 10.79 -6.48
C ASP A 35 -16.60 10.03 -6.64
N ALA A 36 -15.73 10.06 -5.63
CA ALA A 36 -14.47 9.33 -5.70
C ALA A 36 -14.71 7.83 -5.47
N SER A 37 -14.08 7.00 -6.30
CA SER A 37 -13.98 5.56 -6.07
C SER A 37 -12.54 5.11 -6.18
N VAL A 38 -12.15 4.17 -5.31
CA VAL A 38 -10.83 3.57 -5.31
C VAL A 38 -10.98 2.06 -5.24
N LYS A 39 -10.23 1.36 -6.08
CA LYS A 39 -10.12 -0.09 -6.05
C LYS A 39 -8.80 -0.50 -5.43
N ALA A 40 -8.86 -1.11 -4.26
CA ALA A 40 -7.69 -1.69 -3.61
C ALA A 40 -7.31 -3.03 -4.28
N ASN A 41 -6.01 -3.31 -4.32
CA ASN A 41 -5.47 -4.59 -4.78
C ASN A 41 -4.44 -5.08 -3.76
N PHE A 42 -4.80 -6.09 -2.98
CA PHE A 42 -3.94 -6.72 -1.98
C PHE A 42 -3.21 -7.97 -2.52
N GLY A 43 -3.02 -8.05 -3.84
CA GLY A 43 -2.37 -9.20 -4.50
C GLY A 43 -3.28 -10.04 -5.36
N HIS A 44 -4.59 -9.76 -5.41
CA HIS A 44 -5.54 -10.46 -6.29
C HIS A 44 -5.20 -10.29 -7.78
N LYS A 45 -4.68 -9.13 -8.18
CA LYS A 45 -4.13 -8.90 -9.53
C LYS A 45 -2.63 -8.65 -9.47
N LYS A 46 -1.91 -9.04 -10.53
CA LYS A 46 -0.48 -8.73 -10.66
C LYS A 46 -0.25 -7.22 -10.54
N PHE A 47 0.60 -6.82 -9.60
CA PHE A 47 0.98 -5.42 -9.46
C PHE A 47 1.81 -4.97 -10.65
N LYS A 48 1.53 -3.77 -11.16
CA LYS A 48 2.31 -3.18 -12.25
C LYS A 48 3.77 -2.93 -11.82
N TYR A 49 3.99 -2.51 -10.58
CA TYR A 49 5.34 -2.24 -10.07
C TYR A 49 6.19 -3.51 -9.79
N LEU A 50 5.57 -4.64 -9.43
CA LEU A 50 6.29 -5.85 -9.00
C LEU A 50 7.04 -6.57 -10.13
N SER A 51 6.86 -6.20 -11.41
CA SER A 51 7.67 -6.81 -12.46
C SER A 51 9.14 -6.37 -12.45
N LYS A 52 9.48 -5.34 -11.67
CA LYS A 52 10.85 -4.78 -11.62
C LYS A 52 11.63 -5.15 -10.35
N PHE A 53 10.95 -5.67 -9.33
CA PHE A 53 11.57 -6.08 -8.07
C PHE A 53 10.92 -7.39 -7.60
N HIS A 54 11.71 -8.45 -7.41
CA HIS A 54 11.30 -9.67 -6.72
C HIS A 54 11.07 -9.35 -5.23
N LEU A 55 9.92 -8.73 -4.93
CA LEU A 55 9.44 -8.52 -3.57
C LEU A 55 8.32 -9.54 -3.34
N THR A 56 8.64 -10.58 -2.57
CA THR A 56 7.63 -11.51 -2.04
C THR A 56 6.83 -10.75 -0.99
N LEU A 57 5.58 -10.41 -1.31
CA LEU A 57 4.66 -9.79 -0.37
C LEU A 57 3.65 -10.86 0.09
N ASN A 58 3.87 -11.41 1.28
CA ASN A 58 2.85 -12.22 1.97
C ASN A 58 1.92 -11.25 2.72
N PHE A 59 0.67 -11.14 2.27
CA PHE A 59 -0.36 -10.38 2.97
C PHE A 59 -1.33 -11.34 3.64
N ASP A 60 -1.14 -11.63 4.92
CA ASP A 60 -2.21 -12.15 5.77
C ASP A 60 -3.03 -10.95 6.27
N ALA A 61 -3.98 -10.49 5.46
CA ALA A 61 -4.87 -9.39 5.81
C ALA A 61 -6.31 -9.89 5.92
N TYR A 62 -6.76 -10.16 7.15
CA TYR A 62 -8.16 -10.36 7.47
C TYR A 62 -8.84 -8.97 7.54
N LEU A 63 -9.69 -8.66 6.56
CA LEU A 63 -10.52 -7.44 6.56
C LEU A 63 -11.88 -7.76 7.17
N ASN A 64 -12.13 -7.29 8.40
CA ASN A 64 -13.48 -7.20 8.94
C ASN A 64 -14.09 -5.87 8.49
N PHE A 65 -15.17 -5.95 7.72
CA PHE A 65 -16.03 -4.79 7.45
C PHE A 65 -17.01 -4.66 8.61
N LEU A 66 -17.07 -3.48 9.24
CA LEU A 66 -18.10 -3.13 10.22
C LEU A 66 -19.32 -2.57 9.50
#